data_AF-A0A954KHP0-F1
#
_entry.id   AF-A0A954KHP0-F1
#
_cell.length_a   1.000
_cell.length_b   1.000
_cell.length_c   1.000
_cell.angle_alpha   90.00
_cell.angle_beta   90.00
_cell.angle_gamma   90.00
#
_symmetry.space_group_name_H-M   'P 1'
#
loop_
_entity.id
_entity.type
_entity.pdbx_description
1 polymer ?
#
loop_
_entity_poly.entity_id
_entity_poly.type
_entity_poly.pdbx_seq_one_letter_code
_entity_poly.pdbx_strand_id
1 'polypeptide(L)'
;MQRIRFSTLLDSFVVILLSGSFCHCHADVVLKVTAEANAIAAGPVEFQVPENIEAPEGFVLMHGDETIPAQWIDQTSRRAAFILPVGIAKGESATFILQSAPNRKVDAPGVVMTTENPTGAVTAIVRGQPVLSYWTTTRMPPESIPAVFQRSGHIHPLYTPSGEVVTSEFPADHAHQHGLFHAWVNTSFAGRKTDFWNQAGKTGDVRHVRLVSQTSGPVFGEFTAELEHVAIDAEEIATPVLRELLTVRVWNMPEPYIVDTHTAQSLVAASPLVIHEYHYGGAAIRGRDDWLNNPNADILTSEGKSRSDGNHTRPEWVSMYGPTKEGFASVTILGHKENFRFPQPVRLHPSKPYFVFTPPQLGEFAIDTEHSYEARYRLLLQDCSPENSQIEPFRAGYLAPPVVTISQQ
;
A
#
# COMPACT_ATOMS: atom_id res chain seq x y z
N MET A 1 -0.89 79.56 -59.68
CA MET A 1 0.21 79.28 -60.63
C MET A 1 1.13 78.25 -60.00
N GLN A 2 1.61 77.31 -60.83
CA GLN A 2 2.30 76.05 -60.53
C GLN A 2 3.40 76.09 -59.46
N ARG A 3 3.62 74.97 -58.76
CA ARG A 3 4.77 74.03 -58.86
C ARG A 3 4.80 73.14 -57.60
N ILE A 4 5.31 71.92 -57.50
CA ILE A 4 5.75 70.79 -58.36
C ILE A 4 5.80 69.59 -57.36
N ARG A 5 5.46 68.38 -57.80
CA ARG A 5 5.60 67.13 -57.01
C ARG A 5 7.06 66.67 -56.97
N PHE A 6 7.47 66.05 -55.86
CA PHE A 6 8.56 65.06 -55.83
C PHE A 6 8.01 63.73 -55.32
N SER A 7 8.30 62.67 -56.06
CA SER A 7 8.03 61.28 -55.75
C SER A 7 9.24 60.64 -55.09
N THR A 8 9.03 59.83 -54.06
CA THR A 8 10.00 58.86 -53.56
C THR A 8 9.34 57.49 -53.49
N LEU A 9 9.92 56.53 -54.22
CA LEU A 9 9.63 55.11 -54.16
C LEU A 9 10.16 54.52 -52.85
N LEU A 10 9.40 53.62 -52.23
CA LEU A 10 9.89 52.69 -51.21
C LEU A 10 9.65 51.26 -51.71
N ASP A 11 10.73 50.54 -52.01
CA ASP A 11 10.72 49.12 -52.32
C ASP A 11 10.45 48.31 -51.04
N SER A 12 9.46 47.41 -51.09
CA SER A 12 9.19 46.43 -50.03
C SER A 12 9.65 45.05 -50.49
N PHE A 13 10.70 44.54 -49.86
CA PHE A 13 11.12 43.13 -49.98
C PHE A 13 10.19 42.26 -49.12
N VAL A 14 9.45 41.34 -49.75
CA VAL A 14 8.72 40.27 -49.07
C VAL A 14 9.66 39.08 -48.91
N VAL A 15 10.06 38.77 -47.67
CA VAL A 15 10.72 37.51 -47.32
C VAL A 15 9.63 36.49 -46.98
N ILE A 16 9.44 35.51 -47.86
CA ILE A 16 8.58 34.36 -47.59
C ILE A 16 9.38 33.35 -46.76
N LEU A 17 9.15 33.34 -45.45
CA LEU A 17 9.60 32.25 -44.56
C LEU A 17 8.67 31.05 -44.77
N LEU A 18 9.14 30.05 -45.53
CA LEU A 18 8.54 28.73 -45.59
C LEU A 18 8.82 28.02 -44.26
N SER A 19 7.84 28.04 -43.34
CA SER A 19 7.84 27.18 -42.16
C SER A 19 7.48 25.75 -42.57
N GLY A 20 8.49 24.96 -42.94
CA GLY A 20 8.35 23.52 -43.02
C GLY A 20 8.01 22.96 -41.65
N SER A 21 6.76 22.54 -41.44
CA SER A 21 6.40 21.69 -40.31
C SER A 21 7.04 20.32 -40.53
N PHE A 22 8.18 20.07 -39.90
CA PHE A 22 8.69 18.72 -39.74
C PHE A 22 7.77 17.97 -38.79
N CYS A 23 6.83 17.21 -39.35
CA CYS A 23 6.09 16.19 -38.62
C CYS A 23 7.10 15.12 -38.19
N HIS A 24 7.64 15.24 -36.98
CA HIS A 24 8.40 14.17 -36.36
C HIS A 24 7.39 13.09 -35.98
N CYS A 25 7.24 12.09 -36.84
CA CYS A 25 6.57 10.84 -36.51
C CYS A 25 7.44 10.16 -35.45
N HIS A 26 7.18 10.45 -34.17
CA HIS A 26 7.79 9.70 -33.09
C HIS A 26 7.25 8.27 -33.17
N ALA A 27 8.15 7.29 -33.24
CA ALA A 27 7.79 5.88 -33.17
C ALA A 27 6.94 5.63 -31.91
N ASP A 28 5.87 4.87 -32.06
CA ASP A 28 4.97 4.58 -30.96
C ASP A 28 5.69 3.66 -29.96
N VAL A 29 5.66 4.02 -28.68
CA VAL A 29 6.19 3.15 -27.63
C VAL A 29 5.10 2.19 -27.20
N VAL A 30 5.25 0.93 -27.60
CA VAL A 30 4.26 -0.12 -27.35
C VAL A 30 4.64 -0.90 -26.10
N LEU A 31 3.72 -0.98 -25.15
CA LEU A 31 3.78 -1.85 -23.98
C LEU A 31 2.93 -3.07 -24.23
N LYS A 32 3.54 -4.25 -24.18
CA LYS A 32 2.84 -5.53 -24.21
C LYS A 32 2.92 -6.17 -22.83
N VAL A 33 1.77 -6.34 -22.19
CA VAL A 33 1.60 -6.95 -20.87
C VAL A 33 1.19 -8.40 -21.07
N THR A 34 1.96 -9.35 -20.53
CA THR A 34 1.76 -10.78 -20.74
C THR A 34 1.58 -11.53 -19.43
N ALA A 35 0.51 -12.33 -19.36
CA ALA A 35 0.21 -13.18 -18.22
C ALA A 35 0.81 -14.59 -18.43
N GLU A 36 2.12 -14.72 -18.32
CA GLU A 36 2.83 -15.96 -18.72
C GLU A 36 2.47 -17.17 -17.85
N ALA A 37 2.60 -17.03 -16.53
CA ALA A 37 2.50 -18.17 -15.62
C ALA A 37 1.05 -18.53 -15.26
N ASN A 38 0.23 -17.51 -15.02
CA ASN A 38 -1.13 -17.62 -14.49
C ASN A 38 -2.02 -16.53 -15.09
N ALA A 39 -3.33 -16.76 -15.09
CA ALA A 39 -4.27 -15.68 -15.34
C ALA A 39 -4.16 -14.63 -14.23
N ILE A 40 -4.36 -13.37 -14.58
CA ILE A 40 -4.28 -12.22 -13.65
C ILE A 40 -5.59 -11.42 -13.69
N ALA A 41 -5.97 -10.84 -12.56
CA ALA A 41 -7.11 -9.93 -12.48
C ALA A 41 -6.80 -8.58 -13.14
N ALA A 42 -7.85 -7.79 -13.36
CA ALA A 42 -7.70 -6.34 -13.48
C ALA A 42 -7.02 -5.78 -12.22
N GLY A 43 -6.16 -4.79 -12.36
CA GLY A 43 -5.39 -4.29 -11.23
C GLY A 43 -4.09 -3.60 -11.60
N PRO A 44 -3.25 -3.26 -10.60
CA PRO A 44 -2.04 -2.50 -10.83
C PRO A 44 -1.00 -3.28 -11.63
N VAL A 45 -0.45 -2.62 -12.65
CA VAL A 45 0.70 -3.09 -13.43
C VAL A 45 1.77 -2.03 -13.39
N GLU A 46 2.96 -2.43 -12.97
CA GLU A 46 4.14 -1.57 -12.96
C GLU A 46 5.01 -1.85 -14.18
N PHE A 47 5.70 -0.83 -14.67
CA PHE A 47 6.59 -0.93 -15.82
C PHE A 47 7.74 0.06 -15.75
N GLN A 48 8.81 -0.26 -16.48
CA GLN A 48 9.98 0.59 -16.63
C GLN A 48 9.75 1.57 -17.79
N VAL A 49 9.77 2.87 -17.53
CA VAL A 49 9.55 3.85 -18.61
C VAL A 49 10.84 4.05 -19.40
N PRO A 50 10.84 3.84 -20.74
CA PRO A 50 12.05 3.94 -21.57
C PRO A 50 12.73 5.31 -21.47
N GLU A 51 14.05 5.34 -21.60
CA GLU A 51 14.85 6.58 -21.49
C GLU A 51 14.42 7.66 -22.49
N ASN A 52 13.95 7.26 -23.68
CA ASN A 52 13.51 8.18 -24.73
C ASN A 52 12.14 8.85 -24.45
N ILE A 53 11.47 8.54 -23.34
CA ILE A 53 10.23 9.17 -22.92
C ILE A 53 10.50 10.19 -21.81
N GLU A 54 10.67 11.45 -22.21
CA GLU A 54 10.78 12.57 -21.30
C GLU A 54 9.39 13.15 -21.00
N ALA A 55 8.74 12.60 -19.98
CA ALA A 55 7.38 12.95 -19.60
C ALA A 55 7.29 13.32 -18.10
N PRO A 56 8.00 14.36 -17.64
CA PRO A 56 8.04 14.73 -16.21
C PRO A 56 6.65 15.11 -15.67
N GLU A 57 5.80 15.67 -16.53
CA GLU A 57 4.43 16.07 -16.19
C GLU A 57 3.40 14.94 -16.30
N GLY A 58 3.80 13.78 -16.82
CA GLY A 58 2.96 12.58 -16.91
C GLY A 58 2.78 12.04 -18.33
N PHE A 59 2.24 10.83 -18.39
CA PHE A 59 2.02 10.05 -19.59
C PHE A 59 0.71 9.28 -19.47
N VAL A 60 0.18 8.85 -20.59
CA VAL A 60 -1.01 8.02 -20.67
C VAL A 60 -0.72 6.78 -21.50
N LEU A 61 -1.54 5.76 -21.31
CA LEU A 61 -1.57 4.58 -22.16
C LEU A 61 -2.83 4.62 -23.01
N MET A 62 -2.69 4.34 -24.30
CA MET A 62 -3.83 4.15 -25.21
C MET A 62 -4.11 2.66 -25.39
N HIS A 63 -5.37 2.27 -25.26
CA HIS A 63 -5.86 0.91 -25.56
C HIS A 63 -7.02 1.00 -26.55
N GLY A 64 -6.71 0.83 -27.84
CA GLY A 64 -7.64 1.24 -28.90
C GLY A 64 -7.91 2.75 -28.79
N ASP A 65 -9.18 3.13 -28.69
CA ASP A 65 -9.59 4.53 -28.53
C ASP A 65 -9.66 4.98 -27.05
N GLU A 66 -9.46 4.06 -26.09
CA GLU A 66 -9.52 4.36 -24.66
C GLU A 66 -8.19 4.95 -24.15
N THR A 67 -8.29 6.03 -23.36
CA THR A 67 -7.15 6.56 -22.60
C THR A 67 -7.14 5.97 -21.20
N ILE A 68 -6.05 5.31 -20.84
CA ILE A 68 -5.79 4.76 -19.51
C ILE A 68 -4.77 5.66 -18.79
N PRO A 69 -5.09 6.17 -17.58
CA PRO A 69 -4.14 6.94 -16.80
C PRO A 69 -2.91 6.10 -16.41
N ALA A 70 -1.75 6.75 -16.44
CA ALA A 70 -0.52 6.18 -15.94
C ALA A 70 0.18 7.22 -15.03
N GLN A 71 0.95 6.74 -14.06
CA GLN A 71 1.51 7.57 -13.00
C GLN A 71 2.93 7.13 -12.67
N TRP A 72 3.84 8.09 -12.49
CA TRP A 72 5.18 7.83 -11.95
C TRP A 72 5.08 7.22 -10.54
N ILE A 73 5.78 6.11 -10.33
CA ILE A 73 6.10 5.61 -8.98
C ILE A 73 7.36 6.33 -8.49
N ASP A 74 8.41 6.31 -9.31
CA ASP A 74 9.66 6.99 -9.04
C ASP A 74 10.31 7.37 -10.36
N GLN A 75 10.52 8.67 -10.56
CA GLN A 75 11.14 9.19 -11.77
C GLN A 75 12.63 8.85 -11.84
N THR A 76 13.30 8.67 -10.69
CA THR A 76 14.74 8.39 -10.62
C THR A 76 15.03 6.97 -11.10
N SER A 77 14.33 5.99 -10.56
CA SER A 77 14.38 4.61 -11.06
C SER A 77 13.54 4.39 -12.31
N ARG A 78 12.89 5.44 -12.84
CA ARG A 78 12.08 5.41 -14.07
C ARG A 78 10.95 4.36 -14.02
N ARG A 79 10.37 4.16 -12.84
CA ARG A 79 9.24 3.24 -12.63
C ARG A 79 7.91 3.97 -12.66
N ALA A 80 6.94 3.35 -13.32
CA ALA A 80 5.58 3.84 -13.46
C ALA A 80 4.56 2.73 -13.23
N ALA A 81 3.31 3.11 -13.02
CA ALA A 81 2.19 2.19 -12.95
C ALA A 81 0.96 2.69 -13.70
N PHE A 82 0.10 1.75 -14.05
CA PHE A 82 -1.25 1.98 -14.51
C PHE A 82 -2.18 0.90 -13.94
N ILE A 83 -3.49 1.08 -14.10
CA ILE A 83 -4.47 0.04 -13.79
C ILE A 83 -4.83 -0.70 -15.08
N LEU A 84 -4.52 -2.00 -15.12
CA LEU A 84 -5.00 -2.90 -16.16
C LEU A 84 -6.53 -3.01 -16.05
N PRO A 85 -7.31 -2.60 -17.07
CA PRO A 85 -8.77 -2.49 -16.96
C PRO A 85 -9.47 -3.85 -16.93
N VAL A 86 -8.90 -4.86 -17.61
CA VAL A 86 -9.46 -6.21 -17.71
C VAL A 86 -8.35 -7.22 -17.48
N GLY A 87 -8.65 -8.28 -16.73
CA GLY A 87 -7.72 -9.38 -16.50
C GLY A 87 -7.27 -10.05 -17.80
N ILE A 88 -6.08 -10.65 -17.78
CA ILE A 88 -5.50 -11.34 -18.92
C ILE A 88 -5.46 -12.84 -18.61
N ALA A 89 -5.97 -13.67 -19.52
CA ALA A 89 -5.94 -15.10 -19.35
C ALA A 89 -4.49 -15.63 -19.46
N LYS A 90 -4.25 -16.82 -18.88
CA LYS A 90 -2.93 -17.44 -18.92
C LYS A 90 -2.43 -17.61 -20.36
N GLY A 91 -1.21 -17.14 -20.63
CA GLY A 91 -0.56 -17.21 -21.93
C GLY A 91 -0.97 -16.12 -22.91
N GLU A 92 -1.92 -15.26 -22.55
CA GLU A 92 -2.37 -14.14 -23.39
C GLU A 92 -1.64 -12.84 -23.06
N SER A 93 -1.86 -11.83 -23.92
CA SER A 93 -1.27 -10.51 -23.77
C SER A 93 -2.26 -9.41 -24.11
N ALA A 94 -2.10 -8.24 -23.48
CA ALA A 94 -2.74 -6.99 -23.86
C ALA A 94 -1.67 -5.97 -24.29
N THR A 95 -2.03 -5.11 -25.25
CA THR A 95 -1.12 -4.12 -25.82
C THR A 95 -1.64 -2.70 -25.56
N PHE A 96 -0.71 -1.81 -25.24
CA PHE A 96 -0.95 -0.40 -24.94
C PHE A 96 0.08 0.48 -25.66
N ILE A 97 -0.31 1.68 -26.06
CA ILE A 97 0.62 2.67 -26.64
C ILE A 97 0.89 3.76 -25.60
N LEU A 98 2.14 3.94 -25.22
CA LEU A 98 2.59 4.98 -24.29
C LEU A 98 2.79 6.30 -25.01
N GLN A 99 2.09 7.32 -24.54
CA GLN A 99 2.16 8.68 -25.08
C GLN A 99 2.51 9.67 -23.97
N SER A 100 3.40 10.62 -24.26
CA SER A 100 3.62 11.76 -23.37
C SER A 100 2.34 12.60 -23.30
N ALA A 101 1.98 13.06 -22.11
CA ALA A 101 0.78 13.86 -21.90
C ALA A 101 1.13 15.22 -21.27
N PRO A 102 1.99 16.05 -21.90
CA PRO A 102 2.57 17.26 -21.30
C PRO A 102 1.57 18.41 -21.05
N ASN A 103 0.26 18.18 -21.16
CA ASN A 103 -0.77 19.19 -20.90
C ASN A 103 -2.15 18.59 -20.52
N ARG A 104 -2.25 17.27 -20.34
CA ARG A 104 -3.54 16.66 -20.01
C ARG A 104 -3.69 16.65 -18.49
N LYS A 105 -4.35 17.69 -17.96
CA LYS A 105 -4.90 17.63 -16.61
C LYS A 105 -5.81 16.40 -16.56
N VAL A 106 -5.41 15.37 -15.83
CA VAL A 106 -6.35 14.30 -15.51
C VAL A 106 -7.44 14.95 -14.67
N ASP A 107 -8.69 14.84 -15.12
CA ASP A 107 -9.87 15.45 -14.50
C ASP A 107 -10.04 14.87 -13.08
N ALA A 108 -9.42 15.52 -12.10
CA ALA A 108 -9.30 15.12 -10.69
C ALA A 108 -8.45 13.85 -10.40
N PRO A 109 -7.74 13.80 -9.25
CA PRO A 109 -7.06 12.59 -8.81
C PRO A 109 -8.06 11.45 -8.58
N GLY A 110 -7.73 10.26 -9.09
CA GLY A 110 -8.50 9.04 -8.88
C GLY A 110 -8.46 8.56 -7.43
N VAL A 111 -7.32 8.79 -6.77
CA VAL A 111 -7.12 8.59 -5.33
C VAL A 111 -6.67 9.90 -4.69
N VAL A 112 -7.40 10.34 -3.67
CA VAL A 112 -7.09 11.53 -2.89
C VAL A 112 -6.52 11.12 -1.54
N MET A 113 -5.34 11.64 -1.20
CA MET A 113 -4.76 11.54 0.13
C MET A 113 -4.97 12.86 0.85
N THR A 114 -5.83 12.89 1.87
CA THR A 114 -6.10 14.07 2.69
C THR A 114 -5.47 13.94 4.06
N THR A 115 -4.99 15.05 4.61
CA THR A 115 -4.57 15.14 6.01
C THR A 115 -5.54 16.04 6.72
N GLU A 116 -6.35 15.49 7.61
CA GLU A 116 -7.29 16.29 8.40
C GLU A 116 -6.60 16.79 9.67
N ASN A 117 -6.40 18.10 9.74
CA ASN A 117 -6.01 18.77 10.99
C ASN A 117 -7.28 19.37 11.61
N PRO A 118 -7.54 19.20 12.93
CA PRO A 118 -6.68 18.63 13.97
C PRO A 118 -6.94 17.14 14.27
N THR A 119 -7.79 16.44 13.50
CA THR A 119 -8.16 15.03 13.80
C THR A 119 -6.94 14.11 13.79
N GLY A 120 -5.92 14.42 13.00
CA GLY A 120 -4.61 13.78 13.06
C GLY A 120 -4.58 12.43 12.35
N ALA A 121 -5.17 12.38 11.15
CA ALA A 121 -5.11 11.22 10.29
C ALA A 121 -4.79 11.58 8.84
N VAL A 122 -4.12 10.66 8.15
CA VAL A 122 -4.09 10.62 6.69
C VAL A 122 -5.21 9.71 6.23
N THR A 123 -6.14 10.22 5.42
CA THR A 123 -7.25 9.45 4.87
C THR A 123 -7.07 9.29 3.37
N ALA A 124 -7.15 8.05 2.91
CA ALA A 124 -7.16 7.72 1.48
C ALA A 124 -8.61 7.61 0.99
N ILE A 125 -8.93 8.30 -0.10
CA ILE A 125 -10.26 8.36 -0.68
C ILE A 125 -10.18 7.92 -2.14
N VAL A 126 -10.96 6.93 -2.53
CA VAL A 126 -11.11 6.47 -3.92
C VAL A 126 -12.52 6.77 -4.37
N ARG A 127 -12.68 7.52 -5.47
CA ARG A 127 -14.01 7.84 -6.05
C ARG A 127 -15.01 8.43 -5.05
N GLY A 128 -14.52 9.26 -4.13
CA GLY A 128 -15.33 9.90 -3.09
C GLY A 128 -15.64 9.06 -1.86
N GLN A 129 -15.18 7.80 -1.79
CA GLN A 129 -15.36 6.89 -0.66
C GLN A 129 -14.04 6.69 0.09
N PRO A 130 -14.02 6.68 1.43
CA PRO A 130 -12.82 6.39 2.20
C PRO A 130 -12.41 4.93 2.03
N VAL A 131 -11.12 4.67 1.91
CA VAL A 131 -10.53 3.31 1.89
C VAL A 131 -9.87 3.01 3.22
N LEU A 132 -9.13 3.97 3.77
CA LEU A 132 -8.44 3.83 5.04
C LEU A 132 -8.15 5.18 5.70
N SER A 133 -7.95 5.15 7.01
CA SER A 133 -7.32 6.23 7.78
C SER A 133 -6.10 5.71 8.55
N TYR A 134 -5.00 6.45 8.48
CA TYR A 134 -3.77 6.24 9.24
C TYR A 134 -3.61 7.33 10.30
N TRP A 135 -3.49 6.96 11.57
CA TRP A 135 -3.39 7.93 12.66
C TRP A 135 -1.97 8.48 12.83
N THR A 136 -1.81 9.78 12.57
CA THR A 136 -0.57 10.53 12.81
C THR A 136 -0.50 11.07 14.23
N THR A 137 -1.63 11.24 14.91
CA THR A 137 -1.69 11.65 16.32
C THR A 137 -2.00 10.47 17.23
N THR A 138 -1.63 10.61 18.51
CA THR A 138 -1.97 9.61 19.53
C THR A 138 -3.47 9.54 19.74
N ARG A 139 -4.03 8.36 19.47
CA ARG A 139 -5.40 8.00 19.78
C ARG A 139 -5.50 7.55 21.22
N MET A 140 -6.43 8.17 21.94
CA MET A 140 -6.80 7.73 23.29
C MET A 140 -7.81 6.59 23.18
N PRO A 141 -7.68 5.54 24.01
CA PRO A 141 -8.73 4.54 24.11
C PRO A 141 -10.00 5.17 24.75
N PRO A 142 -11.17 4.53 24.61
CA PRO A 142 -12.37 4.90 25.35
C PRO A 142 -12.12 5.01 26.87
N GLU A 143 -12.88 5.84 27.58
CA GLU A 143 -12.69 6.09 29.03
C GLU A 143 -12.73 4.81 29.89
N SER A 144 -13.42 3.76 29.43
CA SER A 144 -13.49 2.45 30.11
C SER A 144 -12.21 1.63 30.00
N ILE A 145 -11.26 2.03 29.15
CA ILE A 145 -10.00 1.34 28.87
C ILE A 145 -8.84 2.22 29.38
N PRO A 146 -7.87 1.65 30.14
CA PRO A 146 -6.76 2.43 30.66
C PRO A 146 -5.97 3.17 29.58
N ALA A 147 -5.62 4.42 29.84
CA ALA A 147 -4.88 5.30 28.93
C ALA A 147 -3.52 4.73 28.46
N VAL A 148 -2.95 3.74 29.17
CA VAL A 148 -1.70 3.07 28.78
C VAL A 148 -1.80 2.41 27.39
N PHE A 149 -3.00 2.10 26.92
CA PHE A 149 -3.21 1.50 25.60
C PHE A 149 -3.23 2.51 24.45
N GLN A 150 -3.09 3.81 24.72
CA GLN A 150 -3.01 4.84 23.67
C GLN A 150 -1.96 4.48 22.61
N ARG A 151 -2.20 4.88 21.35
CA ARG A 151 -1.30 4.56 20.24
C ARG A 151 -1.44 5.54 19.07
N SER A 152 -0.37 5.72 18.33
CA SER A 152 -0.35 6.32 16.99
C SER A 152 0.34 5.37 16.01
N GLY A 153 0.32 5.67 14.71
CA GLY A 153 1.06 4.88 13.74
C GLY A 153 0.40 3.55 13.39
N HIS A 154 -0.92 3.50 13.39
CA HIS A 154 -1.71 2.35 12.97
C HIS A 154 -2.80 2.78 11.97
N ILE A 155 -3.28 1.82 11.18
CA ILE A 155 -4.36 2.04 10.23
C ILE A 155 -5.67 1.55 10.84
N HIS A 156 -6.59 2.48 11.05
CA HIS A 156 -7.97 2.22 11.43
C HIS A 156 -8.79 3.50 11.18
N PRO A 157 -9.99 3.42 10.60
CA PRO A 157 -10.61 2.24 9.98
C PRO A 157 -9.99 1.85 8.62
N LEU A 158 -10.17 0.58 8.24
CA LEU A 158 -10.17 0.10 6.85
C LEU A 158 -11.61 -0.09 6.39
N TYR A 159 -11.92 0.28 5.14
CA TYR A 159 -13.26 0.23 4.55
C TYR A 159 -13.32 -0.67 3.31
N THR A 160 -14.44 -1.38 3.13
CA THR A 160 -14.78 -2.01 1.85
C THR A 160 -15.39 -1.00 0.87
N PRO A 161 -15.55 -1.36 -0.42
CA PRO A 161 -16.19 -0.47 -1.41
C PRO A 161 -17.61 0.01 -1.06
N SER A 162 -18.41 -0.80 -0.35
CA SER A 162 -19.73 -0.39 0.16
C SER A 162 -19.67 0.55 1.37
N GLY A 163 -18.48 0.79 1.93
CA GLY A 163 -18.28 1.66 3.10
C GLY A 163 -18.33 0.93 4.45
N GLU A 164 -18.29 -0.42 4.46
CA GLU A 164 -18.24 -1.19 5.70
C GLU A 164 -16.83 -1.16 6.32
N VAL A 165 -16.75 -0.79 7.60
CA VAL A 165 -15.48 -0.83 8.36
C VAL A 165 -15.11 -2.28 8.67
N VAL A 166 -13.90 -2.75 8.37
CA VAL A 166 -13.49 -4.16 8.62
C VAL A 166 -12.51 -4.33 9.79
N THR A 167 -12.15 -3.26 10.46
CA THR A 167 -11.19 -3.25 11.58
C THR A 167 -11.78 -2.62 12.84
N SER A 168 -11.25 -2.99 14.00
CA SER A 168 -11.48 -2.27 15.27
C SER A 168 -10.16 -1.81 15.89
N GLU A 169 -10.22 -0.75 16.69
CA GLU A 169 -9.13 -0.32 17.60
C GLU A 169 -9.61 -0.34 19.05
N PHE A 170 -8.69 -0.58 19.98
CA PHE A 170 -8.97 -0.67 21.43
C PHE A 170 -10.15 -1.60 21.79
N PRO A 171 -10.20 -2.85 21.28
CA PRO A 171 -11.30 -3.73 21.60
C PRO A 171 -11.30 -4.03 23.11
N ALA A 172 -12.47 -4.02 23.74
CA ALA A 172 -12.59 -4.15 25.19
C ALA A 172 -11.97 -5.44 25.75
N ASP A 173 -11.93 -6.51 24.96
CA ASP A 173 -11.29 -7.77 25.34
C ASP A 173 -9.76 -7.70 25.28
N HIS A 174 -9.19 -6.96 24.33
CA HIS A 174 -7.74 -6.90 24.03
C HIS A 174 -7.30 -5.50 23.60
N ALA A 175 -7.34 -4.54 24.52
CA ALA A 175 -7.13 -3.12 24.24
C ALA A 175 -5.79 -2.74 23.56
N HIS A 176 -4.79 -3.63 23.58
CA HIS A 176 -3.52 -3.45 22.87
C HIS A 176 -3.58 -3.80 21.36
N GLN A 177 -4.73 -4.19 20.83
CA GLN A 177 -4.91 -4.52 19.41
C GLN A 177 -5.47 -3.30 18.65
N HIS A 178 -4.80 -2.90 17.56
CA HIS A 178 -5.05 -1.61 16.89
C HIS A 178 -5.15 -1.75 15.38
N GLY A 179 -6.36 -1.99 14.83
CA GLY A 179 -6.57 -2.07 13.38
C GLY A 179 -5.49 -2.89 12.67
N LEU A 180 -4.84 -2.33 11.65
CA LEU A 180 -3.60 -2.85 11.07
C LEU A 180 -2.37 -2.15 11.66
N PHE A 181 -1.42 -2.93 12.21
CA PHE A 181 -0.22 -2.41 12.87
C PHE A 181 0.95 -3.40 12.82
N HIS A 182 2.16 -2.93 13.13
CA HIS A 182 3.35 -3.75 13.27
C HIS A 182 3.98 -3.58 14.65
N ALA A 183 4.32 -4.69 15.32
CA ALA A 183 5.01 -4.67 16.62
C ALA A 183 5.70 -6.01 16.92
N TRP A 184 6.74 -5.97 17.75
CA TRP A 184 7.44 -7.15 18.24
C TRP A 184 7.12 -7.40 19.72
N VAL A 185 6.96 -8.67 20.11
CA VAL A 185 6.46 -9.05 21.44
C VAL A 185 7.58 -9.54 22.35
N ASN A 186 8.26 -10.63 21.98
CA ASN A 186 9.29 -11.25 22.78
C ASN A 186 10.67 -10.80 22.26
N THR A 187 11.16 -9.67 22.76
CA THR A 187 12.46 -9.13 22.33
C THR A 187 13.38 -8.85 23.51
N SER A 188 14.67 -8.76 23.21
CA SER A 188 15.68 -8.21 24.12
C SER A 188 16.41 -7.05 23.46
N PHE A 189 16.55 -5.96 24.20
CA PHE A 189 17.33 -4.79 23.81
C PHE A 189 18.26 -4.39 24.96
N ALA A 190 19.56 -4.24 24.67
CA ALA A 190 20.59 -3.90 25.66
C ALA A 190 20.53 -4.78 26.93
N GLY A 191 20.30 -6.09 26.76
CA GLY A 191 20.24 -7.07 27.86
C GLY A 191 18.94 -7.06 28.68
N ARG A 192 17.93 -6.26 28.30
CA ARG A 192 16.62 -6.19 28.96
C ARG A 192 15.53 -6.72 28.05
N LYS A 193 14.51 -7.35 28.65
CA LYS A 193 13.29 -7.72 27.93
C LYS A 193 12.53 -6.45 27.53
N THR A 194 12.16 -6.37 26.27
CA THR A 194 11.38 -5.27 25.69
C THR A 194 10.20 -5.85 24.91
N ASP A 195 9.04 -5.24 25.06
CA ASP A 195 7.80 -5.63 24.39
C ASP A 195 7.17 -4.36 23.80
N PHE A 196 7.17 -4.26 22.47
CA PHE A 196 6.61 -3.12 21.72
C PHE A 196 5.12 -3.33 21.38
N TRP A 197 4.56 -4.46 21.81
CA TRP A 197 3.20 -4.88 21.52
C TRP A 197 2.27 -4.62 22.70
N ASN A 198 2.66 -5.07 23.89
CA ASN A 198 1.80 -5.03 25.08
C ASN A 198 2.09 -3.78 25.93
N GLN A 199 1.44 -2.66 25.59
CA GLN A 199 1.71 -1.36 26.23
C GLN A 199 1.51 -1.36 27.75
N ALA A 200 0.61 -2.21 28.28
CA ALA A 200 0.40 -2.36 29.72
C ALA A 200 1.67 -2.79 30.49
N GLY A 201 2.62 -3.46 29.81
CA GLY A 201 3.90 -3.83 30.39
C GLY A 201 4.88 -2.66 30.53
N LYS A 202 4.62 -1.53 29.85
CA LYS A 202 5.46 -0.31 29.87
C LYS A 202 6.95 -0.56 29.59
N THR A 203 7.28 -1.57 28.78
CA THR A 203 8.68 -1.88 28.43
C THR A 203 9.07 -1.40 27.03
N GLY A 204 8.07 -1.16 26.17
CA GLY A 204 8.25 -0.58 24.86
C GLY A 204 6.93 -0.11 24.26
N ASP A 205 7.02 0.64 23.17
CA ASP A 205 5.87 1.16 22.42
C ASP A 205 6.26 1.42 20.95
N VAL A 206 5.27 1.64 20.09
CA VAL A 206 5.46 2.09 18.71
C VAL A 206 4.66 3.36 18.50
N ARG A 207 5.30 4.39 17.94
CA ARG A 207 4.67 5.70 17.74
C ARG A 207 5.00 6.31 16.39
N HIS A 208 4.07 7.11 15.86
CA HIS A 208 4.34 7.97 14.73
C HIS A 208 5.34 9.07 15.07
N VAL A 209 6.21 9.41 14.12
CA VAL A 209 7.13 10.54 14.18
C VAL A 209 6.67 11.66 13.25
N ARG A 210 6.55 11.37 11.95
CA ARG A 210 6.19 12.36 10.92
C ARG A 210 5.74 11.69 9.62
N LEU A 211 5.01 12.43 8.79
CA LEU A 211 4.86 12.09 7.37
C LEU A 211 6.14 12.46 6.62
N VAL A 212 6.65 11.52 5.83
CA VAL A 212 7.82 11.69 4.96
C VAL A 212 7.40 12.19 3.59
N SER A 213 6.34 11.60 3.03
CA SER A 213 5.76 11.97 1.74
C SER A 213 4.26 11.67 1.73
N GLN A 214 3.53 12.39 0.89
CA GLN A 214 2.11 12.16 0.61
C GLN A 214 1.82 12.60 -0.83
N THR A 215 1.11 11.78 -1.59
CA THR A 215 0.80 12.04 -3.00
C THR A 215 -0.61 11.53 -3.32
N SER A 216 -1.37 12.37 -4.02
CA SER A 216 -2.63 11.99 -4.67
C SER A 216 -2.36 11.80 -6.15
N GLY A 217 -3.12 10.93 -6.83
CA GLY A 217 -2.86 10.65 -8.23
C GLY A 217 -3.98 9.91 -8.94
N PRO A 218 -3.92 9.86 -10.28
CA PRO A 218 -4.95 9.24 -11.11
C PRO A 218 -4.94 7.71 -11.08
N VAL A 219 -3.79 7.09 -10.77
CA VAL A 219 -3.62 5.63 -10.70
C VAL A 219 -3.57 5.17 -9.25
N PHE A 220 -2.86 5.90 -8.40
CA PHE A 220 -2.75 5.61 -6.99
C PHE A 220 -2.53 6.88 -6.16
N GLY A 221 -2.86 6.78 -4.88
CA GLY A 221 -2.39 7.68 -3.85
C GLY A 221 -1.42 6.94 -2.95
N GLU A 222 -0.43 7.63 -2.40
CA GLU A 222 0.58 7.03 -1.53
C GLU A 222 0.98 7.99 -0.40
N PHE A 223 1.28 7.47 0.77
CA PHE A 223 2.05 8.19 1.77
C PHE A 223 3.16 7.29 2.32
N THR A 224 4.23 7.92 2.79
CA THR A 224 5.23 7.26 3.63
C THR A 224 5.26 7.96 4.98
N ALA A 225 5.11 7.19 6.06
CA ALA A 225 5.21 7.66 7.43
C ALA A 225 6.49 7.10 8.08
N GLU A 226 7.09 7.91 8.94
CA GLU A 226 8.17 7.48 9.83
C GLU A 226 7.57 7.17 11.22
N LEU A 227 7.92 6.01 11.76
CA LEU A 227 7.56 5.55 13.09
C LEU A 227 8.84 5.16 13.86
N GLU A 228 8.73 5.09 15.17
CA GLU A 228 9.78 4.56 16.05
C GLU A 228 9.24 3.41 16.90
N HIS A 229 10.05 2.37 17.06
CA HIS A 229 9.89 1.38 18.13
C HIS A 229 10.79 1.81 19.28
N VAL A 230 10.20 2.18 20.42
CA VAL A 230 10.93 2.74 21.58
C VAL A 230 10.98 1.73 22.71
N ALA A 231 12.14 1.57 23.36
CA ALA A 231 12.27 0.84 24.61
C ALA A 231 12.12 1.81 25.78
N ILE A 232 11.40 1.39 26.82
CA ILE A 232 11.13 2.18 28.02
C ILE A 232 11.89 1.55 29.20
N ASP A 233 12.59 2.36 29.98
CA ASP A 233 13.30 1.92 31.19
C ASP A 233 12.50 2.15 32.48
N ALA A 234 13.10 1.83 33.63
CA ALA A 234 12.45 1.93 34.93
C ALA A 234 12.18 3.40 35.33
N GLU A 235 12.93 4.33 34.74
CA GLU A 235 12.79 5.77 34.87
C GLU A 235 11.75 6.36 33.89
N GLU A 236 11.02 5.50 33.16
CA GLU A 236 10.05 5.84 32.12
C GLU A 236 10.63 6.63 30.94
N ILE A 237 11.94 6.51 30.70
CA ILE A 237 12.61 7.15 29.56
C ILE A 237 12.45 6.27 28.31
N ALA A 238 11.79 6.82 27.29
CA ALA A 238 11.64 6.18 26.00
C ALA A 238 12.87 6.43 25.10
N THR A 239 13.57 5.37 24.73
CA THR A 239 14.73 5.39 23.83
C THR A 239 14.37 4.75 22.49
N PRO A 240 14.50 5.46 21.34
CA PRO A 240 14.32 4.87 20.03
C PRO A 240 15.28 3.70 19.79
N VAL A 241 14.72 2.55 19.39
CA VAL A 241 15.47 1.32 19.05
C VAL A 241 15.49 1.12 17.54
N LEU A 242 14.30 1.13 16.93
CA LEU A 242 14.14 1.01 15.48
C LEU A 242 13.50 2.27 14.92
N ARG A 243 13.95 2.67 13.73
CA ARG A 243 13.21 3.54 12.83
C ARG A 243 12.46 2.66 11.84
N GLU A 244 11.17 2.93 11.66
CA GLU A 244 10.32 2.27 10.68
C GLU A 244 9.87 3.28 9.62
N LEU A 245 10.06 2.96 8.34
CA LEU A 245 9.37 3.61 7.25
C LEU A 245 8.21 2.73 6.80
N LEU A 246 6.99 3.22 6.99
CA LEU A 246 5.76 2.59 6.53
C LEU A 246 5.25 3.33 5.30
N THR A 247 5.37 2.72 4.13
CA THR A 247 4.75 3.20 2.88
C THR A 247 3.41 2.50 2.70
N VAL A 248 2.36 3.29 2.43
CA VAL A 248 1.00 2.80 2.16
C VAL A 248 0.53 3.39 0.84
N ARG A 249 0.20 2.51 -0.11
CA ARG A 249 -0.32 2.87 -1.43
C ARG A 249 -1.73 2.34 -1.60
N VAL A 250 -2.64 3.19 -2.05
CA VAL A 250 -4.02 2.84 -2.38
C VAL A 250 -4.21 3.01 -3.89
N TRP A 251 -4.70 1.97 -4.55
CA TRP A 251 -4.89 1.94 -6.00
C TRP A 251 -6.30 2.41 -6.39
N ASN A 252 -6.43 3.11 -7.52
CA ASN A 252 -7.69 3.60 -8.06
C ASN A 252 -8.50 2.45 -8.74
N MET A 253 -8.99 1.53 -7.93
CA MET A 253 -9.83 0.41 -8.33
C MET A 253 -11.22 0.53 -7.69
N PRO A 254 -12.32 0.19 -8.40
CA PRO A 254 -13.65 0.20 -7.81
C PRO A 254 -13.89 -0.97 -6.85
N GLU A 255 -13.50 -2.19 -7.24
CA GLU A 255 -13.62 -3.40 -6.43
C GLU A 255 -12.62 -4.47 -6.93
N PRO A 256 -11.92 -5.20 -6.03
CA PRO A 256 -11.75 -4.86 -4.61
C PRO A 256 -11.00 -3.54 -4.46
N TYR A 257 -11.09 -2.91 -3.28
CA TYR A 257 -10.06 -1.94 -2.93
C TYR A 257 -8.75 -2.67 -2.67
N ILE A 258 -7.68 -2.17 -3.28
CA ILE A 258 -6.33 -2.71 -3.14
C ILE A 258 -5.47 -1.70 -2.40
N VAL A 259 -4.88 -2.16 -1.30
CA VAL A 259 -3.93 -1.37 -0.48
C VAL A 259 -2.63 -2.14 -0.37
N ASP A 260 -1.52 -1.55 -0.80
CA ASP A 260 -0.19 -2.11 -0.58
C ASP A 260 0.46 -1.44 0.62
N THR A 261 1.09 -2.23 1.48
CA THR A 261 1.92 -1.73 2.59
C THR A 261 3.33 -2.26 2.46
N HIS A 262 4.31 -1.42 2.76
CA HIS A 262 5.72 -1.79 2.88
C HIS A 262 6.27 -1.18 4.17
N THR A 263 6.70 -2.03 5.09
CA THR A 263 7.44 -1.62 6.29
C THR A 263 8.92 -1.93 6.09
N ALA A 264 9.77 -0.96 6.39
CA ALA A 264 11.22 -1.10 6.43
C ALA A 264 11.73 -0.61 7.79
N GLN A 265 12.28 -1.52 8.57
CA GLN A 265 12.79 -1.29 9.92
C GLN A 265 14.31 -1.38 9.95
N SER A 266 14.94 -0.32 10.46
CA SER A 266 16.38 -0.25 10.66
C SER A 266 16.73 0.11 12.10
N LEU A 267 17.85 -0.42 12.58
CA LEU A 267 18.36 -0.09 13.90
C LEU A 267 18.82 1.38 13.94
N VAL A 268 18.42 2.11 14.99
CA VAL A 268 18.92 3.46 15.29
C VAL A 268 19.60 3.56 16.66
N ALA A 269 19.47 2.53 17.50
CA ALA A 269 20.15 2.44 18.78
C ALA A 269 21.57 1.85 18.67
N ALA A 270 22.33 1.95 19.76
CA ALA A 270 23.70 1.44 19.85
C ALA A 270 23.83 -0.08 20.03
N SER A 271 22.73 -0.79 20.31
CA SER A 271 22.72 -2.25 20.52
C SER A 271 21.65 -2.88 19.63
N PRO A 272 21.88 -4.11 19.13
CA PRO A 272 20.90 -4.79 18.30
C PRO A 272 19.60 -5.04 19.07
N LEU A 273 18.50 -5.09 18.33
CA LEU A 273 17.27 -5.65 18.84
C LEU A 273 17.26 -7.15 18.52
N VAL A 274 17.20 -8.00 19.53
CA VAL A 274 17.04 -9.45 19.36
C VAL A 274 15.56 -9.79 19.45
N ILE A 275 15.00 -10.38 18.39
CA ILE A 275 13.63 -10.89 18.33
C ILE A 275 13.70 -12.41 18.55
N HIS A 276 13.27 -12.85 19.72
CA HIS A 276 13.33 -14.26 20.11
C HIS A 276 12.29 -15.11 19.38
N GLU A 277 12.55 -16.41 19.31
CA GLU A 277 11.53 -17.37 18.87
C GLU A 277 10.26 -17.22 19.72
N TYR A 278 9.14 -16.97 19.05
CA TYR A 278 7.87 -16.76 19.73
C TYR A 278 6.69 -16.99 18.79
N HIS A 279 5.52 -17.25 19.37
CA HIS A 279 4.35 -17.70 18.63
C HIS A 279 3.54 -16.59 17.94
N TYR A 280 3.88 -15.31 18.17
CA TYR A 280 3.35 -14.14 17.46
C TYR A 280 4.30 -12.92 17.58
N GLY A 281 4.08 -11.90 16.74
CA GLY A 281 4.92 -10.70 16.61
C GLY A 281 5.28 -10.49 15.14
N GLY A 282 5.09 -9.27 14.63
CA GLY A 282 5.13 -8.92 13.22
C GLY A 282 3.95 -8.05 12.81
N ALA A 283 3.46 -8.22 11.56
CA ALA A 283 2.32 -7.47 11.02
C ALA A 283 1.01 -8.11 11.46
N ALA A 284 0.10 -7.30 12.01
CA ALA A 284 -1.10 -7.76 12.68
C ALA A 284 -2.33 -6.97 12.26
N ILE A 285 -3.47 -7.65 12.24
CA ILE A 285 -4.76 -7.00 12.04
C ILE A 285 -5.78 -7.43 13.09
N ARG A 286 -6.53 -6.46 13.62
CA ARG A 286 -7.74 -6.66 14.43
C ARG A 286 -8.98 -6.26 13.63
N GLY A 287 -9.85 -7.24 13.42
CA GLY A 287 -11.15 -7.09 12.79
C GLY A 287 -12.19 -6.50 13.73
N ARG A 288 -13.39 -6.29 13.18
CA ARG A 288 -14.53 -5.67 13.85
C ARG A 288 -14.91 -6.36 15.16
N ASP A 289 -15.41 -5.60 16.12
CA ASP A 289 -15.83 -6.17 17.42
C ASP A 289 -17.07 -7.04 17.33
N ASP A 290 -17.98 -6.77 16.38
CA ASP A 290 -19.17 -7.61 16.14
C ASP A 290 -18.87 -8.96 15.46
N TRP A 291 -17.62 -9.18 15.06
CA TRP A 291 -17.12 -10.49 14.63
C TRP A 291 -16.61 -11.34 15.79
N LEU A 292 -16.42 -10.77 16.99
CA LEU A 292 -16.03 -11.51 18.17
C LEU A 292 -17.12 -12.51 18.55
N ASN A 293 -16.76 -13.80 18.60
CA ASN A 293 -17.67 -14.92 18.90
C ASN A 293 -18.88 -15.04 17.95
N ASN A 294 -18.86 -14.38 16.80
CA ASN A 294 -19.91 -14.49 15.80
C ASN A 294 -19.73 -15.81 15.01
N PRO A 295 -20.73 -16.71 14.96
CA PRO A 295 -20.59 -18.00 14.28
C PRO A 295 -20.45 -17.87 12.76
N ASN A 296 -20.78 -16.72 12.19
CA ASN A 296 -20.66 -16.43 10.76
C ASN A 296 -19.40 -15.62 10.43
N ALA A 297 -18.53 -15.34 11.40
CA ALA A 297 -17.25 -14.69 11.18
C ALA A 297 -16.10 -15.67 11.38
N ASP A 298 -15.19 -15.76 10.41
CA ASP A 298 -14.04 -16.66 10.51
C ASP A 298 -12.78 -16.07 9.85
N ILE A 299 -11.72 -16.85 9.85
CA ILE A 299 -10.48 -16.63 9.13
C ILE A 299 -10.32 -17.80 8.14
N LEU A 300 -9.94 -17.49 6.90
CA LEU A 300 -9.62 -18.45 5.86
C LEU A 300 -8.18 -18.23 5.38
N THR A 301 -7.44 -19.31 5.19
CA THR A 301 -6.08 -19.26 4.63
C THR A 301 -6.06 -19.74 3.18
N SER A 302 -4.97 -19.43 2.45
CA SER A 302 -4.75 -19.92 1.09
C SER A 302 -4.73 -21.44 0.94
N GLU A 303 -4.52 -22.17 2.04
CA GLU A 303 -4.55 -23.64 2.08
C GLU A 303 -5.97 -24.19 2.35
N GLY A 304 -6.98 -23.33 2.46
CA GLY A 304 -8.34 -23.71 2.83
C GLY A 304 -8.54 -23.98 4.33
N LYS A 305 -7.57 -23.63 5.17
CA LYS A 305 -7.65 -23.82 6.63
C LYS A 305 -8.32 -22.65 7.32
N SER A 306 -9.01 -22.95 8.42
CA SER A 306 -9.71 -22.01 9.28
C SER A 306 -8.83 -21.56 10.46
N ARG A 307 -9.38 -20.76 11.39
CA ARG A 307 -8.68 -20.49 12.68
C ARG A 307 -8.49 -21.75 13.55
N SER A 308 -9.24 -22.83 13.30
CA SER A 308 -9.15 -24.05 14.11
C SER A 308 -7.94 -24.92 13.77
N ASP A 309 -7.44 -24.83 12.54
CA ASP A 309 -6.40 -25.71 11.98
C ASP A 309 -5.32 -24.97 11.16
N GLY A 310 -5.48 -23.66 10.92
CA GLY A 310 -4.53 -22.82 10.19
C GLY A 310 -3.50 -22.09 11.06
N ASN A 311 -3.59 -22.18 12.39
CA ASN A 311 -2.62 -21.52 13.27
C ASN A 311 -1.21 -22.13 13.08
N HIS A 312 -0.22 -21.26 12.91
CA HIS A 312 1.19 -21.57 12.63
C HIS A 312 1.48 -22.27 11.31
N THR A 313 0.50 -22.32 10.39
CA THR A 313 0.77 -22.70 9.00
C THR A 313 1.39 -21.53 8.25
N ARG A 314 1.73 -21.73 6.97
CA ARG A 314 2.48 -20.78 6.14
C ARG A 314 1.72 -20.45 4.86
N PRO A 315 0.57 -19.77 4.96
CA PRO A 315 -0.25 -19.46 3.79
C PRO A 315 0.31 -18.27 3.02
N GLU A 316 0.05 -18.23 1.72
CA GLU A 316 0.38 -17.09 0.84
C GLU A 316 -0.53 -15.88 1.12
N TRP A 317 -1.75 -16.15 1.61
CA TRP A 317 -2.70 -15.15 2.03
C TRP A 317 -3.58 -15.63 3.19
N VAL A 318 -4.06 -14.68 3.98
CA VAL A 318 -5.04 -14.89 5.05
C VAL A 318 -6.17 -13.89 4.87
N SER A 319 -7.41 -14.38 4.90
CA SER A 319 -8.61 -13.57 4.86
C SER A 319 -9.34 -13.65 6.20
N MET A 320 -9.83 -12.53 6.68
CA MET A 320 -10.74 -12.45 7.82
C MET A 320 -12.03 -11.81 7.35
N TYR A 321 -13.15 -12.42 7.73
CA TYR A 321 -14.46 -12.04 7.20
C TYR A 321 -15.56 -12.26 8.21
N GLY A 322 -16.70 -11.62 7.96
CA GLY A 322 -17.91 -11.82 8.74
C GLY A 322 -19.06 -10.95 8.25
N PRO A 323 -20.23 -11.09 8.87
CA PRO A 323 -21.41 -10.32 8.50
C PRO A 323 -21.23 -8.83 8.83
N THR A 324 -21.92 -8.00 8.06
CA THR A 324 -22.05 -6.55 8.24
C THR A 324 -23.53 -6.16 8.18
N LYS A 325 -23.85 -4.86 8.18
CA LYS A 325 -25.25 -4.42 8.01
C LYS A 325 -25.74 -4.70 6.58
N GLU A 326 -24.86 -4.50 5.60
CA GLU A 326 -25.18 -4.61 4.17
C GLU A 326 -24.90 -6.01 3.57
N GLY A 327 -24.38 -6.96 4.35
CA GLY A 327 -24.11 -8.32 3.90
C GLY A 327 -22.92 -8.95 4.59
N PHE A 328 -21.85 -9.18 3.84
CA PHE A 328 -20.57 -9.68 4.34
C PHE A 328 -19.46 -8.72 3.91
N ALA A 329 -18.40 -8.67 4.71
CA ALA A 329 -17.17 -7.99 4.34
C ALA A 329 -15.98 -8.89 4.64
N SER A 330 -14.91 -8.70 3.88
CA SER A 330 -13.64 -9.37 4.12
C SER A 330 -12.44 -8.45 3.91
N VAL A 331 -11.38 -8.77 4.65
CA VAL A 331 -10.04 -8.23 4.46
C VAL A 331 -9.08 -9.41 4.23
N THR A 332 -8.58 -9.50 3.01
CA THR A 332 -7.59 -10.51 2.61
C THR A 332 -6.21 -9.88 2.54
N ILE A 333 -5.24 -10.41 3.28
CA ILE A 333 -3.86 -9.92 3.28
C ILE A 333 -2.95 -10.97 2.64
N LEU A 334 -2.24 -10.57 1.60
CA LEU A 334 -1.28 -11.37 0.85
C LEU A 334 0.14 -10.96 1.26
N GLY A 335 0.99 -11.91 1.64
CA GLY A 335 2.41 -11.65 1.87
C GLY A 335 3.17 -11.62 0.55
N HIS A 336 4.17 -10.74 0.42
CA HIS A 336 5.04 -10.75 -0.77
C HIS A 336 6.16 -11.78 -0.66
N LYS A 337 6.61 -12.34 -1.80
CA LYS A 337 7.66 -13.37 -1.85
C LYS A 337 9.02 -12.94 -1.30
N GLU A 338 9.27 -11.63 -1.25
CA GLU A 338 10.50 -11.04 -0.72
C GLU A 338 10.46 -10.83 0.80
N ASN A 339 9.33 -11.09 1.46
CA ASN A 339 9.26 -10.98 2.91
C ASN A 339 10.22 -11.98 3.55
N PHE A 340 10.93 -11.54 4.59
CA PHE A 340 11.78 -12.43 5.38
C PHE A 340 10.97 -13.64 5.86
N ARG A 341 11.44 -14.85 5.52
CA ARG A 341 10.78 -16.14 5.80
C ARG A 341 9.45 -16.39 5.07
N PHE A 342 9.24 -15.80 3.89
CA PHE A 342 8.07 -16.07 3.05
C PHE A 342 7.89 -17.56 2.68
N PRO A 343 6.64 -18.08 2.59
CA PRO A 343 5.45 -17.53 3.23
C PRO A 343 5.63 -17.51 4.75
N GLN A 344 5.31 -16.39 5.39
CA GLN A 344 5.54 -16.26 6.83
C GLN A 344 4.54 -17.13 7.62
N PRO A 345 4.93 -17.68 8.78
CA PRO A 345 4.00 -18.34 9.67
C PRO A 345 2.89 -17.39 10.09
N VAL A 346 1.71 -17.90 10.41
CA VAL A 346 0.60 -17.06 10.90
C VAL A 346 0.15 -17.42 12.31
N ARG A 347 -0.19 -16.43 13.13
CA ARG A 347 -0.95 -16.63 14.36
C ARG A 347 -2.42 -16.37 14.04
N LEU A 348 -3.29 -17.38 14.10
CA LEU A 348 -4.73 -17.23 13.92
C LEU A 348 -5.44 -17.37 15.26
N HIS A 349 -6.02 -16.29 15.80
CA HIS A 349 -6.59 -16.36 17.14
C HIS A 349 -7.84 -17.26 17.19
N PRO A 350 -7.95 -18.18 18.17
CA PRO A 350 -9.01 -19.19 18.18
C PRO A 350 -10.43 -18.62 18.28
N SER A 351 -10.60 -17.43 18.88
CA SER A 351 -11.92 -16.81 19.08
C SER A 351 -12.04 -15.36 18.61
N LYS A 352 -10.93 -14.67 18.37
CA LYS A 352 -10.94 -13.22 18.11
C LYS A 352 -10.78 -12.99 16.63
N PRO A 353 -11.41 -11.95 16.07
CA PRO A 353 -11.16 -11.53 14.70
C PRO A 353 -9.77 -10.89 14.64
N TYR A 354 -8.72 -11.69 14.69
CA TYR A 354 -7.35 -11.20 14.75
C TYR A 354 -6.38 -12.26 14.27
N PHE A 355 -5.40 -11.82 13.46
CA PHE A 355 -4.28 -12.64 13.06
C PHE A 355 -2.99 -11.83 12.89
N VAL A 356 -1.87 -12.55 12.81
CA VAL A 356 -0.52 -11.97 12.67
C VAL A 356 0.27 -12.78 11.65
N PHE A 357 0.99 -12.11 10.75
CA PHE A 357 2.13 -12.71 10.06
C PHE A 357 3.35 -12.63 10.97
N THR A 358 3.84 -13.80 11.39
CA THR A 358 4.79 -13.93 12.49
C THR A 358 6.06 -14.68 12.09
N PRO A 359 7.04 -13.99 11.46
CA PRO A 359 8.34 -14.59 11.20
C PRO A 359 9.04 -15.21 12.42
N PRO A 360 8.99 -14.67 13.68
CA PRO A 360 9.73 -15.25 14.80
C PRO A 360 9.31 -16.68 15.19
N GLN A 361 8.18 -17.19 14.70
CA GLN A 361 7.80 -18.58 14.96
C GLN A 361 8.80 -19.60 14.36
N LEU A 362 9.60 -19.20 13.37
CA LEU A 362 10.66 -20.04 12.77
C LEU A 362 12.05 -19.84 13.39
N GLY A 363 12.13 -19.22 14.57
CA GLY A 363 13.38 -19.05 15.31
C GLY A 363 13.76 -17.59 15.55
N GLU A 364 14.76 -17.38 16.41
CA GLU A 364 15.31 -16.06 16.72
C GLU A 364 15.95 -15.40 15.49
N PHE A 365 15.95 -14.06 15.47
CA PHE A 365 16.73 -13.22 14.56
C PHE A 365 16.99 -11.85 15.21
N ALA A 366 17.89 -11.06 14.65
CA ALA A 366 18.17 -9.71 15.14
C ALA A 366 17.92 -8.67 14.04
N ILE A 367 17.56 -7.46 14.46
CA ILE A 367 17.66 -6.25 13.64
C ILE A 367 18.88 -5.48 14.16
N ASP A 368 19.87 -5.31 13.29
CA ASP A 368 21.15 -4.69 13.61
C ASP A 368 21.62 -3.74 12.48
N THR A 369 22.87 -3.31 12.52
CA THR A 369 23.43 -2.37 11.52
C THR A 369 23.64 -3.00 10.14
N GLU A 370 23.70 -4.33 10.05
CA GLU A 370 23.91 -5.08 8.82
C GLU A 370 22.60 -5.74 8.32
N HIS A 371 21.66 -6.01 9.24
CA HIS A 371 20.42 -6.72 8.99
C HIS A 371 19.21 -5.85 9.34
N SER A 372 18.60 -5.21 8.33
CA SER A 372 17.28 -4.59 8.44
C SER A 372 16.17 -5.62 8.33
N TYR A 373 14.95 -5.25 8.76
CA TYR A 373 13.74 -6.03 8.51
C TYR A 373 12.84 -5.32 7.52
N GLU A 374 12.34 -6.06 6.53
CA GLU A 374 11.34 -5.56 5.60
C GLU A 374 10.19 -6.55 5.45
N ALA A 375 8.97 -6.01 5.32
CA ALA A 375 7.81 -6.78 4.95
C ALA A 375 6.86 -5.97 4.07
N ARG A 376 6.30 -6.64 3.07
CA ARG A 376 5.39 -6.11 2.07
C ARG A 376 4.10 -6.93 2.09
N TYR A 377 2.97 -6.25 2.08
CA TYR A 377 1.67 -6.90 2.03
C TYR A 377 0.75 -6.19 1.04
N ARG A 378 -0.13 -6.95 0.41
CA ARG A 378 -1.27 -6.43 -0.34
C ARG A 378 -2.55 -6.81 0.38
N LEU A 379 -3.42 -5.83 0.60
CA LEU A 379 -4.75 -6.02 1.15
C LEU A 379 -5.77 -5.95 0.02
N LEU A 380 -6.74 -6.85 0.05
CA LEU A 380 -7.97 -6.80 -0.73
C LEU A 380 -9.13 -6.57 0.24
N LEU A 381 -9.88 -5.50 0.05
CA LEU A 381 -11.08 -5.17 0.83
C LEU A 381 -12.30 -5.40 -0.05
N GLN A 382 -13.22 -6.25 0.39
CA GLN A 382 -14.32 -6.78 -0.43
C GLN A 382 -15.65 -6.79 0.33
N ASP A 383 -16.74 -6.62 -0.41
CA ASP A 383 -18.13 -6.69 0.08
C ASP A 383 -18.71 -8.12 -0.01
N CYS A 384 -17.86 -9.12 0.22
CA CYS A 384 -18.23 -10.52 0.19
C CYS A 384 -17.38 -11.36 1.15
N SER A 385 -17.88 -12.57 1.43
CA SER A 385 -17.06 -13.64 2.01
C SER A 385 -15.94 -14.03 1.03
N PRO A 386 -14.76 -14.44 1.52
CA PRO A 386 -13.64 -14.79 0.67
C PRO A 386 -13.89 -16.11 -0.07
N GLU A 387 -13.70 -16.09 -1.38
CA GLU A 387 -13.66 -17.28 -2.22
C GLU A 387 -12.30 -17.39 -2.92
N ASN A 388 -11.70 -18.59 -2.91
CA ASN A 388 -10.40 -18.82 -3.54
C ASN A 388 -10.38 -18.39 -5.01
N SER A 389 -11.43 -18.70 -5.77
CA SER A 389 -11.57 -18.31 -7.19
C SER A 389 -11.48 -16.80 -7.42
N GLN A 390 -11.92 -15.99 -6.45
CA GLN A 390 -11.89 -14.53 -6.52
C GLN A 390 -10.51 -13.97 -6.12
N ILE A 391 -9.84 -14.59 -5.14
CA ILE A 391 -8.56 -14.13 -4.60
C ILE A 391 -7.38 -14.56 -5.49
N GLU A 392 -7.45 -15.76 -6.06
CA GLU A 392 -6.33 -16.39 -6.78
C GLU A 392 -5.76 -15.54 -7.93
N PRO A 393 -6.56 -14.89 -8.79
CA PRO A 393 -6.03 -14.03 -9.85
C PRO A 393 -5.28 -12.79 -9.31
N PHE A 394 -5.71 -12.21 -8.18
CA PHE A 394 -4.99 -11.11 -7.53
C PHE A 394 -3.70 -11.58 -6.87
N ARG A 395 -3.75 -12.74 -6.20
CA ARG A 395 -2.56 -13.40 -5.62
C ARG A 395 -1.52 -13.72 -6.67
N ALA A 396 -1.95 -14.33 -7.77
CA ALA A 396 -1.08 -14.69 -8.88
C ALA A 396 -0.38 -13.44 -9.45
N GLY A 397 -1.14 -12.38 -9.73
CA GLY A 397 -0.58 -11.11 -10.21
C GLY A 397 0.31 -10.38 -9.20
N TYR A 398 0.14 -10.62 -7.90
CA TYR A 398 1.00 -10.01 -6.87
C TYR A 398 2.31 -10.77 -6.68
N LEU A 399 2.28 -12.11 -6.63
CA LEU A 399 3.48 -12.94 -6.42
C LEU A 399 4.30 -13.15 -7.71
N ALA A 400 3.61 -13.15 -8.85
CA ALA A 400 4.19 -13.22 -10.19
C ALA A 400 3.55 -12.15 -11.09
N PRO A 401 3.97 -10.87 -10.95
CA PRO A 401 3.47 -9.78 -11.78
C PRO A 401 3.62 -10.08 -13.29
N PRO A 402 2.72 -9.54 -14.13
CA PRO A 402 2.82 -9.75 -15.57
C PRO A 402 4.13 -9.21 -16.12
N VAL A 403 4.62 -9.87 -17.17
CA VAL A 403 5.80 -9.40 -17.90
C VAL A 403 5.37 -8.23 -18.80
N VAL A 404 6.01 -7.08 -18.62
CA VAL A 404 5.82 -5.91 -19.49
C VAL A 404 7.02 -5.79 -20.41
N THR A 405 6.81 -6.09 -21.69
CA THR A 405 7.81 -5.87 -22.74
C THR A 405 7.53 -4.56 -23.46
N ILE A 406 8.58 -3.81 -23.77
CA ILE A 406 8.46 -2.49 -24.41
C ILE A 406 9.21 -2.50 -25.74
N SER A 407 8.56 -2.03 -26.80
CA SER A 407 9.13 -1.90 -28.14
C SER A 407 8.78 -0.58 -28.78
N GLN A 408 9.65 -0.06 -29.63
CA GLN A 408 9.34 1.07 -30.53
C GLN A 408 8.83 0.52 -31.86
N GLN A 409 7.71 1.06 -32.36
CA GLN A 409 7.12 0.68 -33.64
C GLN A 409 7.00 1.85 -34.60
#